data_AF-A0A2V6EJ51-F1
#
_entry.id   AF-A0A2V6EJ51-F1
#
_cell.length_a   1.000
_cell.length_b   1.000
_cell.length_c   1.000
_cell.angle_alpha   90.00
_cell.angle_beta   90.00
_cell.angle_gamma   90.00
#
_symmetry.space_group_name_H-M   'P 1'
#
loop_
_entity.id
_entity.type
_entity.pdbx_description
1 polymer ?
#
loop_
_entity_poly.entity_id
_entity_poly.type
_entity_poly.pdbx_seq_one_letter_code
_entity_poly.pdbx_strand_id
1 'polypeptide(L)'
;MPEATTPLRSKTRRGELEMPLRLAVDPRFQDRERQPGLDLLRALAIIVVVIYHAALFGFKLPGRVDRFGWIGVDLFFVLSGYLIGGQLLAPFARDQRINLGRFFARRALRIMPAYFAVLAIYFLLPSWREYPEMSQPLWKFLLSIQNVALHGGTAFSHAWSLAVEDQFYLCLPFILLFVNRWPRSAIIIPCVIVFGGILLRTFLAWQNPAADFGVSFRAFQSWIYYPTWTRLDPLVFGVALAAIEKFRPQWWQRLMNCAPWLWLPGLAAVAFGLYLGEGD
;
A
#
# COMPACT_ATOMS: atom_id res chain seq x y z
N MET A 1 -52.28 -51.81 45.35
CA MET A 1 -52.90 -51.47 44.05
C MET A 1 -52.31 -50.16 43.56
N PRO A 2 -52.22 -50.01 42.23
CA PRO A 2 -51.05 -49.58 41.46
C PRO A 2 -51.27 -48.16 40.92
N GLU A 3 -50.32 -47.55 40.22
CA GLU A 3 -50.23 -47.42 38.74
C GLU A 3 -49.35 -46.17 38.51
N ALA A 4 -48.61 -45.95 37.43
CA ALA A 4 -48.14 -46.74 36.32
C ALA A 4 -47.08 -45.86 35.63
N THR A 5 -46.07 -46.51 35.06
CA THR A 5 -45.11 -45.97 34.09
C THR A 5 -45.80 -45.36 32.85
N THR A 6 -45.15 -44.39 32.16
CA THR A 6 -44.93 -44.31 30.68
C THR A 6 -44.58 -42.86 30.22
N PRO A 7 -43.75 -42.67 29.16
CA PRO A 7 -42.80 -41.56 29.04
C PRO A 7 -43.18 -40.51 27.98
N LEU A 8 -42.48 -39.36 27.96
CA LEU A 8 -42.54 -38.43 26.83
C LEU A 8 -41.15 -38.09 26.27
N ARG A 9 -40.83 -38.85 25.21
CA ARG A 9 -40.13 -38.49 23.97
C ARG A 9 -39.64 -37.04 23.83
N SER A 10 -38.33 -36.93 23.65
CA SER A 10 -37.61 -36.18 22.60
C SER A 10 -38.18 -34.85 22.08
N LYS A 11 -37.41 -33.78 22.27
CA LYS A 11 -37.30 -32.72 21.26
C LYS A 11 -35.84 -32.25 21.13
N THR A 12 -35.05 -33.08 20.45
CA THR A 12 -33.82 -32.65 19.80
C THR A 12 -34.18 -31.71 18.65
N ARG A 13 -33.36 -30.67 18.46
CA ARG A 13 -33.27 -29.75 17.31
C ARG A 13 -34.41 -28.73 17.11
N ARG A 14 -34.10 -27.46 17.37
CA ARG A 14 -34.21 -26.33 16.42
C ARG A 14 -33.84 -25.03 17.14
N GLY A 15 -32.55 -24.79 17.31
CA GLY A 15 -32.03 -23.51 17.81
C GLY A 15 -30.77 -23.01 17.09
N GLU A 16 -30.23 -23.77 16.13
CA GLU A 16 -28.99 -23.45 15.42
C GLU A 16 -29.20 -23.06 13.95
N LEU A 17 -30.45 -22.91 13.50
CA LEU A 17 -30.73 -22.49 12.13
C LEU A 17 -31.24 -21.05 12.17
N GLU A 18 -30.54 -20.22 11.39
CA GLU A 18 -30.79 -18.80 11.12
C GLU A 18 -30.05 -17.81 12.03
N MET A 19 -28.73 -17.99 12.13
CA MET A 19 -27.88 -16.81 12.14
C MET A 19 -27.98 -16.21 10.73
N PRO A 20 -28.60 -15.02 10.54
CA PRO A 20 -28.67 -14.43 9.22
C PRO A 20 -27.26 -14.23 8.74
N LEU A 21 -27.02 -14.59 7.48
CA LEU A 21 -25.79 -14.35 6.72
C LEU A 21 -25.55 -12.83 6.50
N ARG A 22 -25.75 -12.01 7.54
CA ARG A 22 -25.18 -10.67 7.61
C ARG A 22 -23.69 -10.91 7.64
N LEU A 23 -23.00 -10.49 6.59
CA LEU A 23 -21.54 -10.55 6.49
C LEU A 23 -20.95 -10.25 7.87
N ALA A 24 -20.43 -11.28 8.53
CA ALA A 24 -19.64 -11.10 9.73
C ALA A 24 -18.38 -10.38 9.26
N VAL A 25 -18.46 -9.05 9.20
CA VAL A 25 -17.30 -8.20 9.01
C VAL A 25 -16.36 -8.57 10.13
N ASP A 26 -15.16 -9.02 9.78
CA ASP A 26 -14.13 -9.43 10.72
C ASP A 26 -14.05 -8.44 11.90
N PRO A 27 -14.12 -8.90 13.16
CA PRO A 27 -14.09 -8.04 14.35
C PRO A 27 -12.87 -7.11 14.39
N ARG A 28 -11.77 -7.44 13.68
CA ARG A 28 -10.59 -6.57 13.50
C ARG A 28 -10.90 -5.18 12.90
N PHE A 29 -12.07 -5.02 12.27
CA PHE A 29 -12.54 -3.73 11.76
C PHE A 29 -13.84 -3.27 12.42
N GLN A 30 -14.40 -4.05 13.35
CA GLN A 30 -15.55 -3.66 14.17
C GLN A 30 -15.18 -2.63 15.22
N ASP A 31 -14.04 -2.83 15.87
CA ASP A 31 -13.40 -1.88 16.76
C ASP A 31 -12.02 -1.48 16.23
N ARG A 32 -11.51 -0.32 16.67
CA ARG A 32 -10.15 0.14 16.37
C ARG A 32 -9.11 -0.70 17.12
N GLU A 33 -9.20 -2.02 17.03
CA GLU A 33 -8.20 -2.89 17.61
C GLU A 33 -6.93 -2.74 16.79
N ARG A 34 -5.88 -2.27 17.46
CA ARG A 34 -4.58 -2.05 16.84
C ARG A 34 -4.10 -3.39 16.29
N GLN A 35 -3.60 -3.40 15.05
CA GLN A 35 -3.07 -4.61 14.43
C GLN A 35 -1.54 -4.62 14.54
N PRO A 36 -0.97 -5.14 15.64
CA PRO A 36 0.48 -5.04 15.90
C PRO A 36 1.33 -5.70 14.80
N GLY A 37 0.82 -6.76 14.15
CA GLY A 37 1.52 -7.40 13.04
C GLY A 37 1.72 -6.48 11.83
N LEU A 38 0.73 -5.66 11.49
CA LEU A 38 0.85 -4.69 10.40
C LEU A 38 1.76 -3.53 10.79
N ASP A 39 1.70 -3.08 12.04
CA ASP A 39 2.62 -2.06 12.56
C ASP A 39 4.07 -2.54 12.51
N LEU A 40 4.33 -3.80 12.87
CA LEU A 40 5.65 -4.42 12.76
C LEU A 40 6.13 -4.50 11.31
N LEU A 41 5.26 -4.92 10.40
CA LEU A 41 5.62 -5.03 8.98
C LEU A 41 5.92 -3.66 8.37
N ARG A 42 5.17 -2.61 8.77
CA ARG A 42 5.48 -1.23 8.40
C ARG A 42 6.81 -0.75 8.98
N ALA A 43 7.09 -1.08 10.24
CA ALA A 43 8.37 -0.72 10.86
C ALA A 43 9.54 -1.39 10.12
N LEU A 44 9.41 -2.68 9.77
CA LEU A 44 10.40 -3.40 8.97
C LEU A 44 10.59 -2.76 7.58
N ALA A 45 9.50 -2.40 6.90
CA ALA A 45 9.55 -1.71 5.62
C ALA A 45 10.34 -0.39 5.71
N ILE A 46 10.08 0.42 6.74
CA ILE A 46 10.81 1.67 6.99
C ILE A 46 12.28 1.41 7.29
N ILE A 47 12.61 0.41 8.10
CA ILE A 47 14.00 0.05 8.44
C ILE A 47 14.79 -0.27 7.17
N VAL A 48 14.23 -1.07 6.26
CA VAL A 48 14.86 -1.41 4.98
C VAL A 48 15.12 -0.15 4.14
N VAL A 49 14.19 0.80 4.11
CA VAL A 49 14.36 2.09 3.42
C VAL A 49 15.45 2.94 4.07
N VAL A 50 15.50 3.01 5.40
CA VAL A 50 16.53 3.77 6.13
C VAL A 50 17.92 3.18 5.90
N ILE A 51 18.05 1.85 5.94
CA ILE A 51 19.30 1.13 5.65
C ILE A 51 19.80 1.47 4.24
N TYR A 52 18.90 1.47 3.25
CA TYR A 52 19.25 1.87 1.88
C TYR A 52 19.82 3.28 1.80
N HIS A 53 19.15 4.25 2.42
CA HIS A 53 19.61 5.64 2.38
C HIS A 53 20.91 5.82 3.18
N ALA A 54 21.08 5.13 4.30
CA ALA A 54 22.34 5.14 5.05
C ALA A 54 23.51 4.65 4.18
N ALA A 55 23.30 3.58 3.40
CA ALA A 55 24.29 3.09 2.44
C ALA A 55 24.70 4.16 1.41
N LEU A 56 23.72 4.87 0.85
CA LEU A 56 23.94 5.95 -0.12
C LEU A 56 24.77 7.10 0.46
N PHE A 57 24.68 7.36 1.77
CA PHE A 57 25.46 8.39 2.47
C PHE A 57 26.78 7.88 3.06
N GLY A 58 27.25 6.70 2.63
CA GLY A 58 28.59 6.20 2.95
C GLY A 58 28.68 5.33 4.20
N PHE A 59 27.55 4.94 4.81
CA PHE A 59 27.56 3.91 5.84
C PHE A 59 27.78 2.53 5.20
N LYS A 60 28.96 1.97 5.43
CA LYS A 60 29.31 0.62 4.94
C LYS A 60 28.47 -0.42 5.67
N LEU A 61 27.56 -1.05 4.95
CA LEU A 61 26.77 -2.16 5.46
C LEU A 61 27.41 -3.50 5.03
N PRO A 62 27.35 -4.53 5.87
CA PRO A 62 27.81 -5.86 5.49
C PRO A 62 26.88 -6.45 4.41
N GLY A 63 27.48 -6.95 3.33
CA GLY A 63 26.75 -7.54 2.20
C GLY A 63 26.10 -6.50 1.26
N ARG A 64 25.32 -6.98 0.29
CA ARG A 64 24.60 -6.15 -0.72
C ARG A 64 23.22 -5.69 -0.23
N VAL A 65 23.09 -5.39 1.07
CA VAL A 65 21.80 -5.08 1.72
C VAL A 65 21.21 -3.75 1.22
N ASP A 66 22.04 -2.86 0.71
CA ASP A 66 21.66 -1.65 -0.01
C ASP A 66 20.78 -1.93 -1.25
N ARG A 67 20.88 -3.10 -1.88
CA ARG A 67 20.04 -3.42 -3.05
C ARG A 67 18.57 -3.69 -2.72
N PHE A 68 18.20 -3.80 -1.44
CA PHE A 68 16.86 -4.19 -0.99
C PHE A 68 15.93 -3.00 -0.68
N GLY A 69 16.44 -1.76 -0.73
CA GLY A 69 15.69 -0.56 -0.32
C GLY A 69 14.33 -0.38 -1.02
N TRP A 70 14.25 -0.75 -2.30
CA TRP A 70 13.04 -0.61 -3.11
C TRP A 70 11.89 -1.52 -2.63
N ILE A 71 12.21 -2.72 -2.12
CA ILE A 71 11.21 -3.66 -1.59
C ILE A 71 10.49 -3.04 -0.38
N GLY A 72 11.23 -2.30 0.46
CA GLY A 72 10.65 -1.60 1.60
C GLY A 72 9.58 -0.59 1.19
N VAL A 73 9.80 0.16 0.11
CA VAL A 73 8.82 1.13 -0.41
C VAL A 73 7.58 0.42 -0.96
N ASP A 74 7.77 -0.63 -1.78
CA ASP A 74 6.64 -1.36 -2.36
C ASP A 74 5.79 -2.03 -1.27
N LEU A 75 6.43 -2.63 -0.25
CA LEU A 75 5.75 -3.19 0.91
C LEU A 75 4.99 -2.11 1.69
N PHE A 76 5.61 -0.95 1.91
CA PHE A 76 4.96 0.18 2.58
C PHE A 76 3.71 0.64 1.81
N PHE A 77 3.77 0.74 0.48
CA PHE A 77 2.64 1.07 -0.37
C PHE A 77 1.51 0.03 -0.33
N VAL A 78 1.82 -1.27 -0.36
CA VAL A 78 0.80 -2.32 -0.19
C VAL A 78 0.09 -2.18 1.15
N LEU A 79 0.85 -1.98 2.24
CA LEU A 79 0.28 -1.83 3.58
C LEU A 79 -0.55 -0.55 3.71
N SER A 80 -0.06 0.55 3.15
CA SER A 80 -0.78 1.82 3.06
C SER A 80 -2.12 1.64 2.35
N GLY A 81 -2.11 0.99 1.18
CA GLY A 81 -3.31 0.65 0.40
C GLY A 81 -4.30 -0.23 1.19
N TYR A 82 -3.80 -1.28 1.83
CA TYR A 82 -4.63 -2.20 2.63
C TYR A 82 -5.28 -1.50 3.82
N LEU A 83 -4.52 -0.73 4.60
CA LEU A 83 -5.02 -0.01 5.77
C LEU A 83 -6.03 1.07 5.40
N ILE A 84 -5.74 1.86 4.36
CA ILE A 84 -6.63 2.94 3.94
C ILE A 84 -7.88 2.40 3.23
N GLY A 85 -7.71 1.35 2.43
CA GLY A 85 -8.79 0.61 1.78
C GLY A 85 -9.74 0.02 2.82
N GLY A 86 -9.23 -0.67 3.84
CA GLY A 86 -10.04 -1.20 4.94
C GLY A 86 -10.84 -0.11 5.67
N GLN A 87 -10.22 1.03 5.97
CA GLN A 87 -10.90 2.17 6.62
C GLN A 87 -12.01 2.79 5.77
N LEU A 88 -11.80 2.94 4.45
CA LEU A 88 -12.79 3.53 3.55
C LEU A 88 -13.88 2.53 3.15
N LEU A 89 -13.54 1.24 3.03
CA LEU A 89 -14.50 0.18 2.76
C LEU A 89 -15.32 -0.18 4.00
N ALA A 90 -14.84 0.13 5.21
CA ALA A 90 -15.52 -0.12 6.49
C ALA A 90 -17.01 0.32 6.50
N PRO A 91 -17.35 1.58 6.19
CA PRO A 91 -18.73 2.04 6.14
C PRO A 91 -19.56 1.38 5.04
N PHE A 92 -18.99 1.14 3.85
CA PHE A 92 -19.73 0.55 2.73
C PHE A 92 -20.30 -0.84 3.04
N ALA A 93 -19.52 -1.74 3.66
CA ALA A 93 -20.10 -3.06 4.02
C ALA A 93 -21.05 -3.02 5.23
N ARG A 94 -21.30 -1.85 5.81
CA ARG A 94 -22.33 -1.61 6.83
C ARG A 94 -23.49 -0.77 6.30
N ASP A 95 -23.53 -0.51 4.98
CA ASP A 95 -24.47 0.41 4.33
C ASP A 95 -24.48 1.82 4.97
N GLN A 96 -23.31 2.26 5.45
CA GLN A 96 -23.12 3.57 6.06
C GLN A 96 -22.41 4.53 5.10
N ARG A 97 -22.72 5.82 5.23
CA ARG A 97 -22.04 6.88 4.47
C ARG A 97 -20.64 7.15 5.05
N ILE A 98 -19.66 7.38 4.16
CA ILE A 98 -18.34 7.81 4.58
C ILE A 98 -18.37 9.30 4.94
N ASN A 99 -17.78 9.65 6.07
CA ASN A 99 -17.49 11.05 6.41
C ASN A 99 -16.08 11.43 5.89
N LEU A 100 -16.03 12.00 4.67
CA LEU A 100 -14.78 12.39 4.01
C LEU A 100 -14.04 13.50 4.77
N GLY A 101 -14.76 14.48 5.32
CA GLY A 101 -14.14 15.55 6.11
C GLY A 101 -13.38 15.01 7.32
N ARG A 102 -14.00 14.10 8.08
CA ARG A 102 -13.36 13.44 9.24
C ARG A 102 -12.22 12.52 8.80
N PHE A 103 -12.30 11.90 7.63
CA PHE A 103 -11.23 11.08 7.06
C PHE A 103 -9.99 11.94 6.73
N PHE A 104 -10.15 12.99 5.93
CA PHE A 104 -9.05 13.87 5.53
C PHE A 104 -8.47 14.63 6.72
N ALA A 105 -9.29 15.13 7.64
CA ALA A 105 -8.82 15.84 8.83
C ALA A 105 -7.90 14.98 9.71
N ARG A 106 -8.30 13.73 10.00
CA ARG A 106 -7.46 12.81 10.80
C ARG A 106 -6.13 12.50 10.13
N ARG A 107 -6.12 12.38 8.80
CA ARG A 107 -4.90 12.11 8.05
C ARG A 107 -3.99 13.34 8.04
N ALA A 108 -4.55 14.51 7.72
CA ALA A 108 -3.82 15.76 7.70
C ALA A 108 -3.14 16.03 9.05
N LEU A 109 -3.88 15.94 10.16
CA LEU A 109 -3.34 16.15 11.51
C LEU A 109 -2.29 15.10 11.93
N ARG A 110 -2.27 13.92 11.31
CA ARG A 110 -1.28 12.87 11.61
C ARG A 110 0.03 13.06 10.86
N ILE A 111 0.00 13.54 9.62
CA ILE A 111 1.16 13.53 8.70
C ILE A 111 1.69 14.94 8.45
N MET A 112 0.80 15.89 8.17
CA MET A 112 1.17 17.24 7.72
C MET A 112 2.03 18.02 8.73
N PRO A 113 1.82 17.95 10.05
CA PRO A 113 2.66 18.68 11.00
C PRO A 113 4.13 18.28 10.91
N ALA A 114 4.42 16.98 10.91
CA ALA A 114 5.79 16.47 10.80
C ALA A 114 6.39 16.77 9.42
N TYR A 115 5.60 16.60 8.35
CA TYR A 115 6.04 16.92 7.00
C TYR A 115 6.43 18.39 6.84
N PHE A 116 5.57 19.32 7.26
CA PHE A 116 5.84 20.76 7.13
C PHE A 116 6.96 21.23 8.07
N ALA A 117 7.14 20.61 9.23
CA ALA A 117 8.29 20.90 10.09
C ALA A 117 9.62 20.55 9.39
N VAL A 118 9.71 19.36 8.78
CA VAL A 118 10.91 18.95 8.04
C VAL A 118 11.09 19.78 6.77
N LEU A 119 10.01 20.06 6.05
CA LEU A 119 10.05 20.95 4.88
C LEU A 119 10.58 22.34 5.25
N ALA A 120 10.12 22.91 6.38
CA ALA A 120 10.61 24.19 6.88
C ALA A 120 12.11 24.15 7.20
N ILE A 121 12.60 23.07 7.83
CA ILE A 121 14.05 22.88 8.06
C ILE A 121 14.81 22.91 6.74
N TYR A 122 14.36 22.16 5.72
CA TYR A 122 15.04 22.11 4.43
C TYR A 122 15.05 23.46 3.71
N PHE A 123 13.98 24.25 3.84
CA PHE A 123 13.90 25.58 3.22
C PHE A 123 14.67 26.66 3.98
N LEU A 124 14.57 26.68 5.31
CA LEU A 124 15.14 27.72 6.16
C LEU A 124 16.62 27.46 6.53
N LEU A 125 17.04 26.19 6.55
CA LEU A 125 18.40 25.77 6.91
C LEU A 125 19.05 24.94 5.78
N PRO A 126 19.49 25.57 4.68
CA PRO A 126 20.11 24.85 3.56
C PRO A 126 21.34 24.02 3.94
N SER A 127 22.06 24.40 4.99
CA SER A 127 23.22 23.66 5.51
C SER A 127 22.88 22.30 6.12
N TRP A 128 21.60 22.04 6.42
CA TRP A 128 21.12 20.77 6.96
C TRP A 128 20.61 19.82 5.87
N ARG A 129 20.63 20.25 4.61
CA ARG A 129 20.23 19.40 3.49
C ARG A 129 21.31 18.37 3.21
N GLU A 130 20.87 17.18 2.87
CA GLU A 130 21.68 16.06 2.41
C GLU A 130 22.26 16.27 1.00
N TYR A 131 21.64 17.15 0.21
CA TYR A 131 22.20 17.67 -1.05
C TYR A 131 22.05 19.20 -1.09
N PRO A 132 22.98 19.94 -1.74
CA PRO A 132 22.85 21.40 -1.84
C PRO A 132 21.59 21.82 -2.61
N GLU A 133 21.32 21.11 -3.71
CA GLU A 133 20.28 21.42 -4.67
C GLU A 133 18.94 20.78 -4.30
N MET A 134 17.87 21.57 -4.32
CA MET A 134 16.49 21.06 -4.36
C MET A 134 16.05 20.95 -5.81
N SER A 135 15.63 19.76 -6.22
CA SER A 135 15.16 19.50 -7.59
C SER A 135 13.89 20.25 -7.96
N GLN A 136 13.06 20.63 -6.97
CA GLN A 136 11.72 21.16 -7.19
C GLN A 136 11.47 22.46 -6.41
N PRO A 137 10.61 23.35 -6.93
CA PRO A 137 10.21 24.56 -6.23
C PRO A 137 9.27 24.28 -5.05
N LEU A 138 9.26 25.18 -4.05
CA LEU A 138 8.47 25.06 -2.82
C LEU A 138 7.00 24.72 -3.06
N TRP A 139 6.36 25.36 -4.04
CA TRP A 139 4.94 25.16 -4.33
C TRP A 139 4.61 23.71 -4.68
N LYS A 140 5.53 22.95 -5.29
CA LYS A 140 5.31 21.52 -5.56
C LYS A 140 5.29 20.69 -4.29
N PHE A 141 6.12 21.02 -3.31
CA PHE A 141 6.11 20.35 -1.99
C PHE A 141 4.86 20.71 -1.19
N LEU A 142 4.42 21.98 -1.23
CA LEU A 142 3.18 22.40 -0.56
C LEU A 142 1.94 21.70 -1.09
N LEU A 143 1.93 21.36 -2.39
CA LEU A 143 0.81 20.69 -3.05
C LEU A 143 0.98 19.15 -3.14
N SER A 144 2.04 18.57 -2.56
CA SER A 144 2.36 17.14 -2.65
C SER A 144 2.46 16.62 -4.11
N ILE A 145 3.13 17.37 -4.99
CA ILE A 145 3.37 17.04 -6.42
C ILE A 145 4.85 17.10 -6.82
N GLN A 146 5.76 17.13 -5.84
CA GLN A 146 7.20 17.14 -6.05
C GLN A 146 7.74 15.90 -6.78
N ASN A 147 6.95 14.83 -6.88
CA ASN A 147 7.36 13.61 -7.58
C ASN A 147 7.33 13.74 -9.12
N VAL A 148 6.72 14.80 -9.66
CA VAL A 148 6.67 15.05 -11.11
C VAL A 148 7.94 15.75 -11.58
N ALA A 149 8.65 15.11 -12.51
CA ALA A 149 9.96 15.52 -13.04
C ALA A 149 11.06 15.55 -11.96
N LEU A 150 10.91 14.74 -10.92
CA LEU A 150 11.92 14.54 -9.89
C LEU A 150 13.09 13.73 -10.45
N HIS A 151 14.30 14.02 -10.00
CA HIS A 151 15.48 13.21 -10.27
C HIS A 151 16.27 12.97 -8.98
N GLY A 152 16.99 11.85 -8.94
CA GLY A 152 17.81 11.47 -7.80
C GLY A 152 18.94 12.48 -7.52
N GLY A 153 19.55 12.36 -6.33
CA GLY A 153 20.68 13.18 -5.91
C GLY A 153 20.30 14.63 -5.58
N THR A 154 19.06 14.86 -5.15
CA THR A 154 18.58 16.18 -4.75
C THR A 154 17.93 16.15 -3.37
N ALA A 155 17.96 17.30 -2.71
CA ALA A 155 17.47 17.47 -1.38
C ALA A 155 15.97 17.21 -1.32
N PHE A 156 15.57 16.48 -0.30
CA PHE A 156 14.22 16.07 0.01
C PHE A 156 13.57 15.18 -1.06
N SER A 157 14.38 14.55 -1.92
CA SER A 157 13.88 13.69 -2.98
C SER A 157 13.10 12.48 -2.44
N HIS A 158 13.45 11.94 -1.27
CA HIS A 158 12.71 10.88 -0.57
C HIS A 158 11.23 11.20 -0.29
N ALA A 159 10.84 12.48 -0.28
CA ALA A 159 9.44 12.89 -0.10
C ALA A 159 8.53 12.51 -1.28
N TRP A 160 9.07 11.96 -2.37
CA TRP A 160 8.31 11.50 -3.53
C TRP A 160 7.26 10.44 -3.16
N SER A 161 7.61 9.49 -2.29
CA SER A 161 6.74 8.36 -1.96
C SER A 161 5.52 8.85 -1.16
N LEU A 162 5.73 9.86 -0.32
CA LEU A 162 4.65 10.54 0.39
C LEU A 162 3.71 11.29 -0.57
N ALA A 163 4.24 11.97 -1.60
CA ALA A 163 3.41 12.60 -2.62
C ALA A 163 2.53 11.60 -3.37
N VAL A 164 3.10 10.45 -3.76
CA VAL A 164 2.36 9.35 -4.41
C VAL A 164 1.20 8.89 -3.51
N GLU A 165 1.47 8.69 -2.21
CA GLU A 165 0.41 8.34 -1.26
C GLU A 165 -0.65 9.44 -1.14
N ASP A 166 -0.29 10.69 -0.93
CA ASP A 166 -1.27 11.76 -0.75
C ASP A 166 -2.20 11.92 -1.96
N GLN A 167 -1.64 11.82 -3.17
CA GLN A 167 -2.42 11.81 -4.41
C GLN A 167 -3.36 10.60 -4.49
N PHE A 168 -2.88 9.40 -4.15
CA PHE A 168 -3.72 8.20 -4.12
C PHE A 168 -4.86 8.35 -3.11
N TYR A 169 -4.59 8.90 -1.93
CA TYR A 169 -5.55 9.00 -0.84
C TYR A 169 -6.58 10.10 -1.09
N LEU A 170 -6.21 11.13 -1.84
CA LEU A 170 -7.14 12.12 -2.35
C LEU A 170 -8.11 11.50 -3.36
N CYS A 171 -7.61 10.68 -4.29
CA CYS A 171 -8.42 10.07 -5.35
C CYS A 171 -9.26 8.87 -4.88
N LEU A 172 -8.74 8.05 -3.97
CA LEU A 172 -9.33 6.76 -3.59
C LEU A 172 -10.79 6.85 -3.11
N PRO A 173 -11.20 7.79 -2.24
CA PRO A 173 -12.59 7.86 -1.80
C PRO A 173 -13.56 8.08 -2.96
N PHE A 174 -13.18 8.88 -3.96
CA PHE A 174 -14.00 9.12 -5.15
C PHE A 174 -14.07 7.89 -6.05
N ILE A 175 -12.95 7.19 -6.23
CA ILE A 175 -12.92 5.91 -6.94
C ILE A 175 -13.84 4.90 -6.27
N LEU A 176 -13.80 4.79 -4.93
CA LEU A 176 -14.66 3.86 -4.19
C LEU A 176 -16.15 4.25 -4.26
N LEU A 177 -16.47 5.54 -4.23
CA LEU A 177 -17.84 6.02 -4.46
C LEU A 177 -18.34 5.64 -5.86
N PHE A 178 -17.49 5.75 -6.88
CA PHE A 178 -17.79 5.32 -8.25
C PHE A 178 -17.97 3.80 -8.34
N VAL A 179 -17.06 3.03 -7.75
CA VAL A 179 -17.13 1.57 -7.70
C VAL A 179 -18.40 1.08 -7.03
N ASN A 180 -18.82 1.75 -5.95
CA ASN A 180 -20.05 1.43 -5.26
C ASN A 180 -21.31 1.63 -6.13
N ARG A 181 -21.28 2.56 -7.10
CA ARG A 181 -22.37 2.71 -8.07
C ARG A 181 -22.32 1.64 -9.15
N TRP A 182 -21.12 1.27 -9.62
CA TRP A 182 -20.91 0.35 -10.74
C TRP A 182 -20.09 -0.87 -10.31
N PRO A 183 -20.69 -1.96 -9.81
CA PRO A 183 -19.98 -3.04 -9.14
C PRO A 183 -18.96 -3.80 -10.01
N ARG A 184 -19.16 -3.85 -11.34
CA ARG A 184 -18.17 -4.44 -12.26
C ARG A 184 -16.83 -3.69 -12.24
N SER A 185 -16.85 -2.40 -11.95
CA SER A 185 -15.64 -1.58 -11.89
C SER A 185 -14.72 -1.94 -10.71
N ALA A 186 -15.23 -2.67 -9.70
CA ALA A 186 -14.42 -3.19 -8.58
C ALA A 186 -13.33 -4.16 -9.03
N ILE A 187 -13.50 -4.82 -10.19
CA ILE A 187 -12.51 -5.71 -10.79
C ILE A 187 -11.76 -4.98 -11.91
N ILE A 188 -12.49 -4.25 -12.76
CA ILE A 188 -11.92 -3.58 -13.93
C ILE A 188 -10.88 -2.53 -13.52
N ILE A 189 -11.17 -1.66 -12.55
CA ILE A 189 -10.27 -0.57 -12.16
C ILE A 189 -8.93 -1.12 -11.63
N PRO A 190 -8.90 -2.06 -10.67
CA PRO A 190 -7.64 -2.65 -10.25
C PRO A 190 -6.86 -3.33 -11.38
N CYS A 191 -7.54 -4.11 -12.23
CA CYS A 191 -6.89 -4.75 -13.37
C CYS A 191 -6.28 -3.73 -14.33
N VAL A 192 -7.03 -2.67 -14.68
CA VAL A 192 -6.54 -1.61 -15.57
C VAL A 192 -5.34 -0.88 -14.96
N ILE A 193 -5.36 -0.58 -13.65
CA ILE A 193 -4.22 0.10 -13.01
C ILE A 193 -2.99 -0.80 -12.96
N VAL A 194 -3.15 -2.08 -12.61
CA VAL A 194 -2.01 -3.02 -12.51
C VAL A 194 -1.45 -3.35 -13.90
N PHE A 195 -2.28 -3.84 -14.82
CA PHE A 195 -1.82 -4.22 -16.16
C PHE A 195 -1.45 -3.00 -17.00
N GLY A 196 -2.23 -1.91 -16.93
CA GLY A 196 -1.89 -0.65 -17.58
C GLY A 196 -0.60 -0.04 -17.04
N GLY A 197 -0.36 -0.12 -15.73
CA GLY A 197 0.90 0.32 -15.12
C GLY A 197 2.10 -0.52 -15.57
N ILE A 198 1.94 -1.84 -15.72
CA ILE A 198 3.00 -2.72 -16.27
C ILE A 198 3.27 -2.33 -17.73
N LEU A 199 2.24 -2.25 -18.57
CA LEU A 199 2.37 -1.88 -19.98
C LEU A 199 3.02 -0.51 -20.15
N LEU A 200 2.61 0.48 -19.34
CA LEU A 200 3.18 1.81 -19.37
C LEU A 200 4.65 1.81 -18.98
N ARG A 201 5.05 1.07 -17.95
CA ARG A 201 6.46 0.93 -17.56
C ARG A 201 7.29 0.27 -18.66
N THR A 202 6.79 -0.79 -19.28
CA THR A 202 7.45 -1.46 -20.41
C THR A 202 7.60 -0.52 -21.60
N PHE A 203 6.56 0.25 -21.91
CA PHE A 203 6.59 1.24 -22.99
C PHE A 203 7.59 2.36 -22.73
N LEU A 204 7.59 2.94 -21.52
CA LEU A 204 8.52 3.99 -21.12
C LEU A 204 9.98 3.48 -21.10
N ALA A 205 10.18 2.23 -20.70
CA ALA A 205 11.49 1.59 -20.76
C ALA A 205 11.98 1.42 -22.20
N TRP A 206 11.10 0.99 -23.11
CA TRP A 206 11.40 0.84 -24.52
C TRP A 206 11.73 2.18 -25.21
N GLN A 207 11.10 3.28 -24.80
CA GLN A 207 11.39 4.61 -25.34
C GLN A 207 12.72 5.23 -24.86
N ASN A 208 13.26 4.77 -23.74
CA ASN A 208 14.45 5.37 -23.12
C ASN A 208 15.58 4.34 -22.96
N PRO A 209 16.04 3.72 -24.06
CA PRO A 209 17.10 2.72 -23.99
C PRO A 209 18.41 3.34 -23.49
N ALA A 210 19.09 2.65 -22.58
CA ALA A 210 20.49 2.86 -22.22
C ALA A 210 21.41 2.18 -23.25
N ALA A 211 22.69 2.56 -23.24
CA ALA A 211 23.71 1.98 -24.10
C ALA A 211 23.84 0.45 -23.94
N ASP A 212 23.53 -0.08 -22.75
CA ASP A 212 23.71 -1.49 -22.38
C ASP A 212 22.37 -2.27 -22.33
N PHE A 213 21.48 -2.08 -23.32
CA PHE A 213 20.18 -2.79 -23.37
C PHE A 213 19.31 -2.63 -22.10
N GLY A 214 19.37 -1.46 -21.46
CA GLY A 214 18.59 -1.13 -20.24
C GLY A 214 17.83 0.19 -20.35
N VAL A 215 17.47 0.79 -19.22
CA VAL A 215 16.98 2.18 -19.14
C VAL A 215 18.01 3.00 -18.39
N SER A 216 18.37 4.20 -18.86
CA SER A 216 19.35 5.01 -18.13
C SER A 216 18.86 5.27 -16.71
N PHE A 217 19.73 5.17 -15.71
CA PHE A 217 19.33 5.25 -14.30
C PHE A 217 18.53 6.53 -13.99
N ARG A 218 18.91 7.66 -14.58
CA ARG A 218 18.18 8.93 -14.45
C ARG A 218 16.81 8.92 -15.13
N ALA A 219 16.69 8.32 -16.32
CA ALA A 219 15.40 8.19 -17.00
C ALA A 219 14.48 7.23 -16.24
N PHE A 220 15.02 6.11 -15.74
CA PHE A 220 14.29 5.18 -14.88
C PHE A 220 13.74 5.90 -13.65
N GLN A 221 14.57 6.68 -12.95
CA GLN A 221 14.14 7.45 -11.79
C GLN A 221 13.01 8.42 -12.13
N SER A 222 13.20 9.23 -13.17
CA SER A 222 12.30 10.34 -13.50
C SER A 222 10.97 9.89 -14.11
N TRP A 223 10.97 8.82 -14.91
CA TRP A 223 9.82 8.40 -15.70
C TRP A 223 9.11 7.15 -15.17
N ILE A 224 9.83 6.28 -14.47
CA ILE A 224 9.30 4.99 -14.01
C ILE A 224 9.20 4.93 -12.50
N TYR A 225 10.21 5.41 -11.77
CA TYR A 225 10.31 5.20 -10.33
C TYR A 225 9.48 6.20 -9.50
N TYR A 226 9.60 7.50 -9.78
CA TYR A 226 8.94 8.57 -9.02
C TYR A 226 7.48 8.88 -9.40
N PRO A 227 7.06 8.77 -10.69
CA PRO A 227 5.73 9.17 -11.05
C PRO A 227 4.62 8.30 -10.45
N THR A 228 3.52 8.94 -10.08
CA THR A 228 2.38 8.25 -9.45
C THR A 228 1.77 7.22 -10.37
N TRP A 229 1.59 7.55 -11.66
CA TRP A 229 0.91 6.68 -12.65
C TRP A 229 1.64 5.36 -12.94
N THR A 230 2.93 5.26 -12.65
CA THR A 230 3.71 4.00 -12.77
C THR A 230 3.82 3.23 -11.45
N ARG A 231 3.33 3.80 -10.34
CA ARG A 231 3.51 3.29 -8.97
C ARG A 231 2.21 3.05 -8.20
N LEU A 232 1.06 3.14 -8.85
CA LEU A 232 -0.24 2.85 -8.21
C LEU A 232 -0.47 1.37 -7.93
N ASP A 233 0.26 0.46 -8.59
CA ASP A 233 0.05 -0.98 -8.51
C ASP A 233 0.11 -1.56 -7.09
N PRO A 234 1.10 -1.24 -6.22
CA PRO A 234 1.15 -1.83 -4.89
C PRO A 234 0.04 -1.26 -3.99
N LEU A 235 -0.27 0.03 -4.10
CA LEU A 235 -1.36 0.69 -3.37
C LEU A 235 -2.72 0.06 -3.72
N VAL A 236 -2.99 -0.13 -5.01
CA VAL A 236 -4.22 -0.75 -5.51
C VAL A 236 -4.30 -2.21 -5.12
N PHE A 237 -3.18 -2.94 -5.16
CA PHE A 237 -3.13 -4.32 -4.68
C PHE A 237 -3.52 -4.41 -3.20
N GLY A 238 -3.01 -3.49 -2.36
CA GLY A 238 -3.41 -3.38 -0.96
C GLY A 238 -4.92 -3.13 -0.79
N VAL A 239 -5.50 -2.19 -1.54
CA VAL A 239 -6.95 -1.92 -1.51
C VAL A 239 -7.75 -3.14 -1.96
N ALA A 240 -7.32 -3.83 -3.01
CA ALA A 240 -7.96 -5.04 -3.50
C ALA A 240 -7.96 -6.16 -2.43
N LEU A 241 -6.84 -6.32 -1.71
CA LEU A 241 -6.72 -7.26 -0.61
C LEU A 241 -7.73 -6.94 0.52
N ALA A 242 -7.84 -5.67 0.91
CA ALA A 242 -8.82 -5.22 1.90
C ALA A 242 -10.26 -5.42 1.41
N ALA A 243 -10.53 -5.26 0.12
CA ALA A 243 -11.84 -5.52 -0.47
C ALA A 243 -12.19 -7.02 -0.46
N ILE A 244 -11.23 -7.90 -0.79
CA ILE A 244 -11.41 -9.36 -0.75
C ILE A 244 -11.73 -9.81 0.66
N GLU A 245 -10.93 -9.36 1.64
CA GLU A 245 -11.15 -9.66 3.06
C GLU A 245 -12.57 -9.28 3.51
N LYS A 246 -13.04 -8.10 3.10
CA LYS A 246 -14.29 -7.54 3.61
C LYS A 246 -15.56 -8.01 2.90
N PHE A 247 -15.50 -8.22 1.60
CA PHE A 247 -16.67 -8.55 0.77
C PHE A 247 -16.68 -9.99 0.28
N ARG A 248 -15.55 -10.70 0.34
CA ARG A 248 -15.38 -12.09 -0.15
C ARG A 248 -14.67 -12.98 0.88
N PRO A 249 -15.29 -13.22 2.06
CA PRO A 249 -14.64 -13.97 3.15
C PRO A 249 -14.19 -15.38 2.77
N GLN A 250 -14.91 -16.07 1.88
CA GLN A 250 -14.50 -17.39 1.37
C GLN A 250 -13.20 -17.34 0.57
N TRP A 251 -13.00 -16.28 -0.22
CA TRP A 251 -11.77 -16.08 -1.01
C TRP A 251 -10.61 -15.73 -0.08
N TRP A 252 -10.88 -14.90 0.92
CA TRP A 252 -9.90 -14.59 1.96
C TRP A 252 -9.42 -15.83 2.71
N GLN A 253 -10.34 -16.70 3.15
CA GLN A 253 -9.99 -17.96 3.80
C GLN A 253 -9.11 -18.85 2.92
N ARG A 254 -9.46 -18.98 1.63
CA ARG A 254 -8.63 -19.74 0.67
C ARG A 254 -7.23 -19.14 0.53
N LEU A 255 -7.15 -17.81 0.42
CA LEU A 255 -5.86 -17.10 0.35
C LEU A 255 -5.02 -17.36 1.60
N MET A 256 -5.61 -17.26 2.80
CA MET A 256 -4.92 -17.51 4.07
C MET A 256 -4.49 -18.96 4.23
N ASN A 257 -5.27 -19.92 3.75
CA ASN A 257 -4.88 -21.33 3.75
C ASN A 257 -3.69 -21.61 2.80
N CYS A 258 -3.59 -20.87 1.70
CA CYS A 258 -2.46 -20.93 0.78
C CYS A 258 -1.26 -20.10 1.26
N ALA A 259 -1.47 -19.11 2.14
CA ALA A 259 -0.45 -18.14 2.51
C ALA A 259 0.88 -18.78 2.97
N PRO A 260 0.92 -19.81 3.85
CA PRO A 260 2.17 -20.48 4.23
C PRO A 260 2.96 -21.02 3.03
N TRP A 261 2.26 -21.51 2.00
CA TRP A 261 2.85 -22.06 0.79
C TRP A 261 3.32 -20.99 -0.19
N LEU A 262 2.84 -19.75 -0.06
CA LEU A 262 3.23 -18.62 -0.91
C LEU A 262 4.56 -17.98 -0.49
N TRP A 263 5.05 -18.23 0.74
CA TRP A 263 6.31 -17.66 1.22
C TRP A 263 7.53 -18.18 0.44
N LEU A 264 7.59 -19.48 0.14
CA LEU A 264 8.69 -20.08 -0.61
C LEU A 264 8.80 -19.52 -2.05
N PRO A 265 7.75 -19.53 -2.88
CA PRO A 265 7.82 -18.93 -4.21
C PRO A 265 7.99 -17.41 -4.16
N GLY A 266 7.46 -16.73 -3.13
CA GLY A 266 7.70 -15.30 -2.92
C GLY A 266 9.18 -14.99 -2.64
N LEU A 267 9.81 -15.73 -1.73
CA LEU A 267 11.24 -15.63 -1.45
C LEU A 267 12.08 -16.01 -2.67
N ALA A 268 11.70 -17.05 -3.41
CA ALA A 268 12.38 -17.44 -4.64
C ALA A 268 12.28 -16.34 -5.72
N ALA A 269 11.13 -15.70 -5.89
CA ALA A 269 10.94 -14.60 -6.83
C ALA A 269 11.77 -13.36 -6.44
N VAL A 270 11.83 -13.04 -5.14
CA VAL A 270 12.70 -11.97 -4.62
C VAL A 270 14.18 -12.31 -4.87
N ALA A 271 14.62 -13.53 -4.53
CA ALA A 271 15.99 -13.98 -4.76
C ALA A 271 16.35 -13.98 -6.26
N PHE A 272 15.44 -14.41 -7.12
CA PHE A 272 15.61 -14.38 -8.57
C PHE A 272 15.68 -12.96 -9.13
N GLY A 273 14.80 -12.06 -8.67
CA GLY A 273 14.84 -10.64 -9.05
C GLY A 273 16.15 -9.97 -8.61
N LEU A 274 16.66 -10.33 -7.43
CA LEU A 274 17.96 -9.87 -6.96
C LEU A 274 19.09 -10.40 -7.84
N TYR A 275 19.10 -11.71 -8.13
CA TYR A 275 20.07 -12.35 -9.02
C TYR A 275 20.14 -11.68 -10.39
N LEU A 276 18.98 -11.38 -10.99
CA LEU A 276 18.93 -10.65 -12.26
C LEU A 276 19.53 -9.24 -12.13
N GLY A 277 19.31 -8.55 -11.02
CA GLY A 277 19.96 -7.26 -10.72
C GLY A 277 21.45 -7.36 -10.35
N GLU A 278 22.04 -8.56 -10.26
CA GLU A 278 23.49 -8.76 -10.10
C GLU A 278 24.24 -8.99 -11.41
N GLY A 279 23.52 -9.27 -12.50
CA GLY A 279 24.10 -9.59 -13.82
C GLY A 279 24.58 -8.40 -14.64
N ASP A 280 24.26 -7.17 -14.22
CA ASP A 280 24.61 -5.91 -14.88
C ASP A 280 25.51 -5.02 -13.97
#